data_AF-A0A976LF04-F1
#
_entry.id   AF-A0A976LF04-F1
#
_cell.length_a   1.000
_cell.length_b   1.000
_cell.length_c   1.000
_cell.angle_alpha   90.00
_cell.angle_beta   90.00
_cell.angle_gamma   90.00
#
_symmetry.space_group_name_H-M   'P 1'
#
loop_
_entity.id
_entity.type
_entity.pdbx_description
1 polymer ?
#
loop_
_entity_poly.entity_id
_entity_poly.type
_entity_poly.pdbx_seq_one_letter_code
_entity_poly.pdbx_strand_id
1 'polypeptide(L)'
;MPKTIGAVQYLNTKPLVHGLAACGVNVVYDLPSRLSDRLASGELDVALIPSIELFRGRGYRMVSDACIGCRGPVMSVKLFFRVPPWKTRTLALDEGSRTSASLARILLSERFGITPFSESLAIGSGLEATNADAVLLIGDRAIG
;
A
#
# COMPACT_ATOMS: atom_id res chain seq x y z
N MET A 1 -10.19 -2.67 25.94
CA MET A 1 -9.54 -3.43 24.85
C MET A 1 -10.14 -2.96 23.53
N PRO A 2 -9.35 -2.84 22.44
CA PRO A 2 -9.90 -2.53 21.12
C PRO A 2 -10.94 -3.59 20.77
N LYS A 3 -12.12 -3.15 20.36
CA LYS A 3 -13.23 -4.03 20.01
C LYS A 3 -13.09 -4.50 18.57
N THR A 4 -12.51 -3.67 17.69
CA THR A 4 -12.34 -3.98 16.26
C THR A 4 -10.93 -3.64 15.75
N ILE A 5 -10.26 -4.63 15.15
CA ILE A 5 -8.93 -4.50 14.55
C ILE A 5 -9.01 -4.68 13.03
N GLY A 6 -8.49 -3.71 12.28
CA GLY A 6 -8.30 -3.78 10.84
C GLY A 6 -7.05 -4.54 10.43
N ALA A 7 -7.20 -5.61 9.66
CA ALA A 7 -6.13 -6.44 9.14
C ALA A 7 -6.06 -6.35 7.62
N VAL A 8 -4.85 -6.29 7.06
CA VAL A 8 -4.67 -6.27 5.60
C VAL A 8 -4.96 -7.65 5.02
N GLN A 9 -5.65 -7.70 3.89
CA GLN A 9 -6.08 -8.94 3.21
C GLN A 9 -5.03 -9.60 2.29
N TYR A 10 -3.73 -9.39 2.51
CA TYR A 10 -2.66 -9.94 1.68
C TYR A 10 -2.00 -11.18 2.31
N LEU A 11 -1.32 -11.98 1.50
CA LEU A 11 -0.63 -13.17 2.02
C LEU A 11 0.47 -12.81 3.03
N ASN A 12 1.15 -11.68 2.81
CA ASN A 12 2.25 -11.22 3.66
C ASN A 12 1.83 -10.80 5.08
N THR A 13 0.53 -10.58 5.32
CA THR A 13 0.00 -10.17 6.62
C THR A 13 -0.59 -11.32 7.42
N LYS A 14 -0.86 -12.47 6.78
CA LYS A 14 -1.45 -13.64 7.45
C LYS A 14 -0.70 -14.09 8.72
N PRO A 15 0.65 -14.16 8.74
CA PRO A 15 1.35 -14.57 9.96
C PRO A 15 1.15 -13.60 11.12
N LEU A 16 1.05 -12.29 10.85
CA LEU A 16 0.94 -11.25 11.87
C LEU A 16 -0.42 -11.24 12.55
N VAL A 17 -1.48 -11.58 11.83
CA VAL A 17 -2.87 -11.52 12.32
C VAL A 17 -3.41 -12.89 12.75
N HIS A 18 -2.59 -13.93 12.61
CA HIS A 18 -2.93 -15.28 13.02
C HIS A 18 -3.25 -15.35 14.52
N GLY A 19 -4.35 -15.99 14.88
CA GLY A 19 -4.78 -16.15 16.27
C GLY A 19 -5.48 -14.94 16.90
N LEU A 20 -5.46 -13.75 16.27
CA LEU A 20 -6.13 -12.56 16.85
C LEU A 20 -7.62 -12.79 17.11
N ALA A 21 -8.34 -13.39 16.16
CA ALA A 21 -9.76 -13.70 16.34
C ALA A 21 -10.03 -14.63 17.53
N ALA A 22 -9.11 -15.55 17.84
CA ALA A 22 -9.22 -16.45 18.99
C ALA A 22 -9.02 -15.74 20.34
N CYS A 23 -8.45 -14.53 20.35
CA CYS A 23 -8.30 -13.69 21.53
C CYS A 23 -9.57 -12.86 21.86
N GLY A 24 -10.69 -13.09 21.17
CA GLY A 24 -11.95 -12.39 21.43
C GLY A 24 -12.03 -10.97 20.88
N VAL A 25 -11.16 -10.61 19.91
CA VAL A 25 -11.24 -9.34 19.18
C VAL A 25 -11.92 -9.54 17.83
N ASN A 26 -12.69 -8.55 17.37
CA ASN A 26 -13.28 -8.56 16.03
C ASN A 26 -12.21 -8.16 15.01
N VAL A 27 -11.82 -9.08 14.12
CA VAL A 27 -10.82 -8.82 13.07
C VAL A 27 -11.54 -8.59 11.74
N VAL A 28 -11.34 -7.42 11.15
CA VAL A 28 -11.92 -7.05 9.86
C VAL A 28 -10.82 -6.98 8.81
N TYR A 29 -11.00 -7.71 7.71
CA TYR A 29 -10.03 -7.75 6.61
C TYR A 29 -10.40 -6.77 5.51
N ASP A 30 -9.43 -5.99 5.04
CA ASP A 30 -9.62 -5.06 3.91
C ASP A 30 -8.28 -4.68 3.26
N LEU A 31 -8.31 -3.83 2.24
CA LEU A 31 -7.14 -3.24 1.61
C LEU A 31 -6.50 -2.17 2.51
N PRO A 32 -5.16 -1.99 2.46
CA PRO A 32 -4.48 -1.01 3.32
C PRO A 32 -5.04 0.41 3.21
N SER A 33 -5.36 0.86 1.99
CA SER A 33 -5.93 2.19 1.76
C SER A 33 -7.30 2.35 2.42
N ARG A 34 -8.17 1.33 2.30
CA ARG A 34 -9.50 1.32 2.94
C ARG A 34 -9.42 1.23 4.46
N LEU A 35 -8.50 0.43 5.00
CA LEU A 35 -8.25 0.38 6.45
C LEU A 35 -7.84 1.74 7.01
N SER A 36 -7.09 2.52 6.23
CA SER A 36 -6.70 3.87 6.62
C SER A 36 -7.90 4.81 6.70
N ASP A 37 -8.83 4.70 5.75
CA ASP A 37 -10.04 5.53 5.72
C ASP A 37 -10.99 5.16 6.85
N ARG A 38 -11.15 3.86 7.11
CA ARG A 38 -12.00 3.34 8.21
C ARG A 38 -11.41 3.62 9.59
N LEU A 39 -10.09 3.61 9.73
CA LEU A 39 -9.43 4.08 10.95
C LEU A 39 -9.63 5.59 11.12
N ALA A 40 -9.54 6.38 10.03
CA ALA A 40 -9.77 7.82 10.08
C ALA A 40 -11.23 8.19 10.43
N SER A 41 -12.21 7.38 10.01
CA SER A 41 -13.63 7.58 10.33
C SER A 41 -14.02 7.11 11.73
N GLY A 42 -13.12 6.43 12.47
CA GLY A 42 -13.40 5.86 13.79
C GLY A 42 -14.15 4.54 13.77
N GLU A 43 -14.27 3.87 12.62
CA GLU A 43 -14.88 2.53 12.51
C GLU A 43 -13.97 1.41 13.06
N LEU A 44 -12.66 1.68 13.14
CA LEU A 44 -11.64 0.75 13.64
C LEU A 44 -10.92 1.37 14.83
N ASP A 45 -10.60 0.56 15.85
CA ASP A 45 -9.82 1.03 17.01
C ASP A 45 -8.32 0.98 16.73
N VAL A 46 -7.89 -0.05 15.99
CA VAL A 46 -6.50 -0.31 15.58
C VAL A 46 -6.53 -0.86 14.17
N ALA A 47 -5.58 -0.49 13.32
CA ALA A 47 -5.48 -1.07 11.99
C ALA A 47 -4.04 -1.15 11.47
N LEU A 48 -3.77 -2.17 10.65
CA LEU A 48 -2.59 -2.22 9.80
C LEU A 48 -2.79 -1.27 8.61
N ILE A 49 -2.17 -0.09 8.67
CA ILE A 49 -2.27 0.95 7.64
C ILE A 49 -0.93 1.20 6.95
N PRO A 50 -0.90 1.78 5.74
CA PRO A 50 0.32 2.18 5.07
C PRO A 50 1.15 3.14 5.93
N SER A 51 2.45 2.89 6.05
CA SER A 51 3.38 3.72 6.83
C SER A 51 3.36 5.21 6.47
N ILE A 52 3.03 5.55 5.21
CA ILE A 52 2.95 6.94 4.77
C ILE A 52 1.87 7.74 5.52
N GLU A 53 0.82 7.07 6.03
CA GLU A 53 -0.26 7.72 6.76
C GLU A 53 0.22 8.39 8.06
N LEU A 54 1.31 7.90 8.67
CA LEU A 54 1.94 8.52 9.85
C LEU A 54 2.43 9.95 9.54
N PHE A 55 2.81 10.22 8.30
CA PHE A 55 3.34 11.52 7.87
C PHE A 55 2.26 12.47 7.34
N ARG A 56 1.00 12.02 7.25
CA ARG A 56 -0.12 12.83 6.71
C ARG A 56 -0.86 13.65 7.76
N GLY A 57 -0.32 13.75 8.98
CA GLY A 57 -0.83 14.69 10.00
C GLY A 57 -2.12 14.26 10.70
N ARG A 58 -2.47 12.96 10.67
CA ARG A 58 -3.72 12.44 11.26
C ARG A 58 -3.62 12.08 12.75
N GLY A 59 -2.50 12.38 13.41
CA GLY A 59 -2.32 12.14 14.85
C GLY A 59 -2.26 10.65 15.24
N TYR A 60 -1.98 9.76 14.29
CA TYR A 60 -1.88 8.33 14.56
C TYR A 60 -0.72 7.99 15.51
N ARG A 61 -0.93 6.97 16.34
CA ARG A 61 0.08 6.41 17.25
C ARG A 61 0.37 4.96 16.88
N MET A 62 1.65 4.61 16.78
CA MET A 62 2.07 3.21 16.68
C MET A 62 1.90 2.51 18.04
N VAL A 63 1.21 1.38 18.05
CA VAL A 63 0.88 0.64 19.28
C VAL A 63 1.69 -0.65 19.45
N SER A 64 2.52 -0.98 18.46
CA SER A 64 3.39 -2.15 18.43
C SER A 64 4.60 -1.85 17.53
N ASP A 65 5.67 -2.60 17.72
CA ASP A 65 6.86 -2.69 16.86
C ASP A 65 6.68 -3.64 15.67
N ALA A 66 5.57 -4.39 15.61
CA ALA A 66 5.24 -5.27 14.50
C ALA A 66 4.89 -4.45 13.25
N CYS A 67 5.50 -4.80 12.12
CA CYS A 67 5.25 -4.15 10.83
C CYS A 67 5.38 -5.11 9.64
N ILE A 68 4.88 -4.67 8.50
CA ILE A 68 5.11 -5.33 7.20
C ILE A 68 6.17 -4.54 6.46
N GLY A 69 7.34 -5.16 6.27
CA GLY A 69 8.50 -4.56 5.63
C GLY A 69 9.44 -5.61 5.07
N CYS A 70 10.50 -5.15 4.41
CA CYS A 70 11.49 -6.02 3.79
C CYS A 70 12.89 -5.40 3.86
N ARG A 71 13.91 -6.25 3.83
CA ARG A 71 15.31 -5.85 3.57
C ARG A 71 15.72 -6.45 2.23
N GLY A 72 15.82 -5.59 1.20
CA GLY A 72 16.02 -6.04 -0.17
C GLY A 72 14.69 -6.19 -0.95
N PRO A 73 14.64 -7.05 -1.98
CA PRO A 73 13.47 -7.19 -2.85
C PRO A 73 12.23 -7.73 -2.12
N VAL A 74 11.08 -7.06 -2.29
CA VAL A 74 9.78 -7.47 -1.69
C VAL A 74 8.93 -8.34 -2.63
N MET A 75 9.25 -8.35 -3.93
CA MET A 75 8.61 -9.07 -5.05
C MET A 75 7.12 -8.77 -5.31
N SER A 76 6.37 -8.36 -4.30
CA SER A 76 4.94 -8.02 -4.30
C SER A 76 4.66 -6.53 -4.52
N VAL A 77 5.68 -5.73 -4.80
CA VAL A 77 5.57 -4.31 -5.16
C VAL A 77 6.53 -4.08 -6.33
N LYS A 78 5.99 -3.77 -7.49
CA LYS A 78 6.78 -3.56 -8.71
C LYS A 78 6.34 -2.29 -9.43
N LEU A 79 7.34 -1.59 -9.94
CA LEU A 79 7.15 -0.47 -10.86
C LEU A 79 7.56 -0.94 -12.25
N PHE A 80 6.57 -1.13 -13.11
CA PHE A 80 6.76 -1.55 -14.50
C PHE A 80 6.96 -0.33 -15.38
N PHE A 81 7.81 -0.49 -16.39
CA PHE A 81 8.18 0.59 -17.31
C PHE A 81 7.99 0.13 -18.75
N ARG A 82 7.28 0.94 -19.54
CA ARG A 82 7.15 0.76 -21.00
C ARG A 82 8.20 1.54 -21.78
N VAL A 83 8.80 2.53 -21.12
CA VAL A 83 9.87 3.38 -21.64
C VAL A 83 11.02 3.38 -20.63
N PRO A 84 12.26 3.76 -21.01
CA PRO A 84 13.33 3.92 -20.05
C PRO A 84 12.91 4.84 -18.88
N PRO A 85 13.23 4.53 -17.61
CA PRO A 85 12.67 5.23 -16.45
C PRO A 85 12.81 6.76 -16.48
N TRP A 86 13.92 7.29 -16.99
CA TRP A 86 14.17 8.72 -17.12
C TRP A 86 13.33 9.43 -18.19
N LYS A 87 12.56 8.69 -18.99
CA LYS A 87 11.62 9.22 -20.01
C LYS A 87 10.16 9.15 -19.58
N THR A 88 9.86 8.62 -18.39
CA THR A 88 8.49 8.47 -17.89
C THR A 88 7.80 9.83 -17.72
N ARG A 89 6.69 10.04 -18.42
CA ARG A 89 5.85 11.24 -18.32
C ARG A 89 4.55 10.98 -17.59
N THR A 90 4.03 9.76 -17.65
CA THR A 90 2.80 9.34 -16.97
C THR A 90 3.05 8.13 -16.07
N LEU A 91 2.44 8.15 -14.87
CA LEU A 91 2.60 7.13 -13.84
C LEU A 91 1.22 6.69 -13.33
N ALA A 92 0.82 5.46 -13.65
CA ALA A 92 -0.38 4.86 -13.08
C ALA A 92 -0.08 4.23 -11.72
N LEU A 93 -0.91 4.54 -10.71
CA LEU A 93 -0.69 4.16 -9.33
C LEU A 93 -1.84 3.34 -8.77
N ASP A 94 -1.54 2.15 -8.30
CA ASP A 94 -2.51 1.26 -7.65
C ASP A 94 -3.17 1.91 -6.43
N GLU A 95 -4.49 2.10 -6.48
CA GLU A 95 -5.32 2.65 -5.40
C GLU A 95 -5.25 1.82 -4.10
N GLY A 96 -4.85 0.55 -4.19
CA GLY A 96 -4.64 -0.34 -3.06
C GLY A 96 -3.42 0.04 -2.19
N SER A 97 -2.49 0.87 -2.68
CA SER A 97 -1.25 1.21 -1.96
C SER A 97 -0.92 2.70 -1.92
N ARG A 98 -0.93 3.26 -0.71
CA ARG A 98 -0.48 4.65 -0.47
C ARG A 98 1.03 4.75 -0.28
N THR A 99 1.63 3.86 0.51
CA THR A 99 3.08 3.88 0.76
C THR A 99 3.87 3.61 -0.51
N SER A 100 3.53 2.58 -1.27
CA SER A 100 4.26 2.25 -2.50
C SER A 100 4.10 3.33 -3.56
N ALA A 101 2.93 3.98 -3.62
CA ALA A 101 2.71 5.12 -4.52
C ALA A 101 3.60 6.31 -4.17
N SER A 102 3.74 6.64 -2.89
CA SER A 102 4.67 7.69 -2.45
C SER A 102 6.12 7.30 -2.72
N LEU A 103 6.51 6.06 -2.41
CA LEU A 103 7.86 5.57 -2.67
C LEU A 103 8.21 5.60 -4.17
N ALA A 104 7.29 5.22 -5.05
CA ALA A 104 7.49 5.26 -6.50
C ALA A 104 7.78 6.69 -6.98
N ARG A 105 7.01 7.67 -6.52
CA ARG A 105 7.24 9.09 -6.85
C ARG A 105 8.59 9.59 -6.33
N ILE A 106 8.94 9.26 -5.09
CA ILE A 106 10.23 9.60 -4.50
C ILE A 106 11.37 9.00 -5.34
N LEU A 107 11.29 7.71 -5.68
CA LEU A 107 12.33 7.05 -6.46
C LEU A 107 12.51 7.69 -7.84
N LEU A 108 11.43 8.05 -8.54
CA LEU A 108 11.51 8.70 -9.84
C LEU A 108 12.14 10.10 -9.76
N SER A 109 11.76 10.87 -8.73
CA SER A 109 12.35 12.18 -8.46
C SER A 109 13.83 12.07 -8.11
N GLU A 110 14.18 11.26 -7.11
CA GLU A 110 15.55 11.19 -6.57
C GLU A 110 16.53 10.49 -7.50
N ARG A 111 16.09 9.50 -8.29
CA ARG A 111 16.99 8.72 -9.16
C ARG A 111 17.08 9.25 -10.58
N PHE A 112 16.03 9.88 -11.09
CA PHE A 112 15.95 10.29 -12.49
C PHE A 112 15.62 11.79 -12.66
N GLY A 113 15.35 12.53 -11.58
CA GLY A 113 15.05 13.96 -11.65
C GLY A 113 13.71 14.27 -12.32
N ILE A 114 12.75 13.33 -12.30
CA ILE A 114 11.46 13.48 -13.00
C ILE A 114 10.28 13.40 -12.04
N THR A 115 9.22 14.14 -12.39
CA THR A 115 7.94 14.15 -11.68
C THR A 115 6.81 13.90 -12.69
N PRO A 116 6.51 12.64 -13.03
CA PRO A 116 5.48 12.33 -14.02
C PRO A 116 4.07 12.69 -13.52
N PHE A 117 3.18 12.97 -14.46
CA PHE A 117 1.75 13.09 -14.16
C PHE A 117 1.23 11.76 -13.64
N SER A 118 0.62 11.79 -12.45
CA SER A 118 0.10 10.58 -11.80
C SER A 118 -1.38 10.39 -12.12
N GLU A 119 -1.76 9.19 -12.53
CA GLU A 119 -3.15 8.77 -12.66
C GLU A 119 -3.46 7.60 -11.73
N SER A 120 -4.75 7.42 -11.44
CA SER A 120 -5.24 6.34 -10.58
C SER A 120 -5.38 5.05 -11.38
N LEU A 121 -4.89 3.95 -10.82
CA LEU A 121 -5.17 2.60 -11.33
C LEU A 121 -6.11 1.90 -10.35
N ALA A 122 -7.29 1.56 -10.84
CA ALA A 122 -8.32 0.92 -10.03
C ALA A 122 -7.82 -0.40 -9.42
N ILE A 123 -8.30 -0.69 -8.21
CA ILE A 123 -7.98 -1.93 -7.51
C ILE A 123 -8.36 -3.13 -8.37
N GLY A 124 -7.42 -4.07 -8.53
CA GLY A 124 -7.63 -5.29 -9.30
C GLY A 124 -7.31 -5.17 -10.79
N SER A 125 -7.13 -3.95 -11.31
CA SER A 125 -6.70 -3.74 -12.69
C SER A 125 -5.24 -4.16 -12.91
N GLY A 126 -4.95 -4.67 -14.11
CA GLY A 126 -3.60 -5.02 -14.55
C GLY A 126 -2.94 -3.91 -15.38
N LEU A 127 -1.82 -4.26 -16.02
CA LEU A 127 -1.04 -3.35 -16.86
C LEU A 127 -1.83 -2.88 -18.09
N GLU A 128 -2.69 -3.75 -18.61
CA GLU A 128 -3.54 -3.54 -19.78
C GLU A 128 -4.63 -2.47 -19.59
N ALA A 129 -4.94 -2.10 -18.34
CA ALA A 129 -6.00 -1.14 -18.04
C ALA A 129 -5.57 0.33 -18.20
N THR A 130 -4.30 0.60 -18.50
CA THR A 130 -3.75 1.96 -18.63
C THR A 130 -2.73 2.02 -19.75
N ASN A 131 -2.56 3.20 -20.36
CA ASN A 131 -1.50 3.51 -21.33
C ASN A 131 -0.33 4.30 -20.70
N ALA A 132 -0.25 4.42 -19.37
CA ALA A 132 0.82 5.14 -18.70
C ALA A 132 2.22 4.57 -19.00
N ASP A 133 3.22 5.44 -19.01
CA ASP A 133 4.62 5.08 -19.27
C ASP A 133 5.20 4.15 -18.19
N ALA A 134 4.77 4.35 -16.95
CA ALA A 134 5.09 3.48 -15.82
C ALA A 134 3.84 3.11 -15.03
N VAL A 135 3.82 1.90 -14.47
CA VAL A 135 2.67 1.37 -13.72
C VAL A 135 3.17 0.75 -12.42
N LEU A 136 2.68 1.25 -11.29
CA LEU A 136 2.89 0.63 -9.99
C LEU A 136 1.80 -0.42 -9.77
N LEU A 137 2.21 -1.67 -9.48
CA LEU A 137 1.32 -2.74 -9.03
C LEU A 137 1.77 -3.29 -7.67
N ILE A 138 0.80 -3.70 -6.86
CA ILE A 138 1.05 -4.30 -5.54
C ILE A 138 0.26 -5.59 -5.30
N GLY A 139 0.75 -6.37 -4.35
CA GLY A 139 0.16 -7.65 -3.94
C GLY A 139 0.46 -8.76 -4.95
N ASP A 140 -0.43 -9.74 -5.00
CA ASP A 140 -0.25 -10.95 -5.81
C ASP A 140 -0.12 -10.65 -7.32
N ARG A 141 -0.79 -9.60 -7.79
CA ARG A 141 -0.69 -9.09 -9.18
C ARG A 141 0.72 -8.64 -9.57
N ALA A 142 1.55 -8.25 -8.60
CA ALA A 142 2.93 -7.90 -8.88
C ALA A 142 3.81 -9.15 -9.04
N ILE A 143 3.40 -10.32 -8.56
CA ILE A 143 4.25 -11.51 -8.51
C ILE A 143 4.23 -12.28 -9.84
N GLY A 144 3.06 -12.38 -10.48
CA GLY A 144 2.86 -13.10 -11.76
C GLY A 144 1.63 -13.99 -11.69
#